data_AF-G5NDX8-F1
#
_entry.id   AF-G5NDX8-F1
#
_cell.length_a   1.000
_cell.length_b   1.000
_cell.length_c   1.000
_cell.angle_alpha   90.00
_cell.angle_beta   90.00
_cell.angle_gamma   90.00
#
_symmetry.space_group_name_H-M   'P 1'
#
loop_
_entity.id
_entity.type
_entity.pdbx_description
1 polymer ?
#
loop_
_entity_poly.entity_id
_entity_poly.type
_entity_poly.pdbx_seq_one_letter_code
_entity_poly.pdbx_strand_id
1 'polypeptide(L)' 'MMCHPAFVDNIIRQSAYCYPRLTELEVLTSASLKAAIAERGYRPGSFLDI' A
#
# COMPACT_ATOMS: atom_id res chain seq x y z
N MET A 1 -2.02 9.66 1.23
CA MET A 1 -0.79 8.89 1.53
C MET A 1 -0.31 8.25 0.24
N MET A 2 0.98 8.30 -0.07
CA MET A 2 1.55 7.75 -1.31
C MET A 2 2.30 6.46 -1.02
N CYS A 3 2.06 5.43 -1.82
CA CYS A 3 2.70 4.12 -1.71
C CYS A 3 2.87 3.51 -3.10
N HIS A 4 3.70 2.48 -3.21
CA HIS A 4 4.16 1.86 -4.44
C HIS A 4 4.03 0.32 -4.43
N PRO A 5 2.96 -0.28 -3.88
CA PRO A 5 2.85 -1.74 -3.80
C PRO A 5 2.85 -2.36 -5.20
N ALA A 6 3.58 -3.46 -5.37
CA ALA A 6 3.61 -4.22 -6.62
C ALA A 6 4.16 -5.63 -6.36
N PHE A 7 3.74 -6.58 -7.19
CA PHE A 7 4.45 -7.85 -7.34
C PHE A 7 5.71 -7.67 -8.19
N VAL A 8 6.66 -8.60 -8.08
CA VAL A 8 7.91 -8.56 -8.85
C VAL A 8 7.71 -9.24 -10.20
N ASP A 9 7.87 -8.48 -11.27
CA ASP A 9 7.97 -8.97 -12.64
C ASP A 9 9.27 -8.48 -13.32
N ASN A 10 9.44 -8.75 -14.61
CA ASN A 10 10.62 -8.33 -15.37
C ASN A 10 10.73 -6.80 -15.55
N ILE A 11 9.60 -6.08 -15.52
CA ILE A 11 9.55 -4.63 -15.69
C ILE A 11 9.92 -3.96 -14.37
N ILE A 12 9.26 -4.36 -13.27
CA ILE A 12 9.50 -3.83 -11.92
C ILE A 12 10.92 -4.10 -11.45
N ARG A 13 11.56 -5.20 -11.89
CA ARG A 13 12.97 -5.49 -11.57
C ARG A 13 13.95 -4.45 -12.12
N GLN A 14 13.54 -3.64 -13.10
CA GLN A 14 14.34 -2.51 -13.60
C GLN A 14 14.31 -1.31 -12.64
N SER A 15 13.37 -1.27 -11.70
CA SER A 15 13.29 -0.21 -10.69
C SER A 15 14.30 -0.44 -9.57
N ALA A 16 15.02 0.61 -9.18
CA ALA A 16 15.83 0.60 -7.95
C ALA A 16 14.98 0.35 -6.69
N TYR A 17 13.67 0.60 -6.77
CA TYR A 17 12.71 0.36 -5.71
C TYR A 17 11.84 -0.86 -6.05
N CYS A 18 12.45 -1.98 -6.43
CA CYS A 18 11.75 -3.22 -6.79
C CYS A 18 11.25 -3.97 -5.54
N TYR A 19 12.18 -4.50 -4.74
CA TYR A 19 11.84 -5.38 -3.62
C TYR A 19 11.07 -4.72 -2.46
N PRO A 20 11.32 -3.45 -2.09
CA PRO A 20 10.54 -2.78 -1.03
C PRO A 20 9.03 -2.76 -1.29
N ARG A 21 8.60 -2.87 -2.56
CA ARG A 21 7.18 -2.89 -2.95
C ARG A 21 6.42 -4.10 -2.43
N LEU A 22 7.12 -5.24 -2.23
CA LEU A 22 6.53 -6.42 -1.62
C LEU A 22 6.22 -6.19 -0.14
N THR A 23 7.13 -5.51 0.57
CA THR A 23 6.91 -5.11 1.97
C THR A 23 5.75 -4.13 2.08
N GLU A 24 5.68 -3.14 1.18
CA GLU A 24 4.53 -2.23 1.14
C GLU A 24 3.21 -2.98 0.87
N LEU A 25 3.21 -3.93 -0.07
CA LEU A 25 2.04 -4.76 -0.36
C LEU A 25 1.60 -5.56 0.88
N GLU A 26 2.53 -6.19 1.60
CA GLU A 26 2.25 -6.94 2.82
C GLU A 26 1.62 -6.05 3.90
N VAL A 27 2.21 -4.88 4.16
CA VAL A 27 1.70 -3.94 5.17
C VAL A 27 0.31 -3.42 4.78
N LEU A 28 0.14 -2.99 3.53
CA LEU A 28 -1.11 -2.38 3.04
C LEU A 28 -2.27 -3.37 2.99
N THR A 29 -1.98 -4.66 2.86
CA THR A 29 -2.99 -5.73 2.85
C THR A 29 -3.15 -6.42 4.20
N SER A 30 -2.38 -6.02 5.23
CA SER A 30 -2.45 -6.61 6.56
C SER A 30 -3.81 -6.36 7.24
N ALA A 31 -4.33 -7.38 7.91
CA ALA A 31 -5.55 -7.28 8.71
C ALA A 31 -5.40 -6.27 9.86
N SER A 32 -4.19 -6.19 10.45
CA SER A 32 -3.85 -5.25 11.50
C SER A 32 -3.98 -3.80 11.05
N LEU A 33 -3.53 -3.46 9.84
CA LEU A 33 -3.68 -2.09 9.32
C LEU A 33 -5.16 -1.75 9.12
N LYS A 34 -5.95 -2.68 8.56
CA LYS A 34 -7.39 -2.48 8.37
C LYS A 34 -8.11 -2.23 9.70
N ALA A 35 -7.80 -3.02 10.73
CA ALA A 35 -8.35 -2.83 12.08
C ALA A 35 -7.94 -1.48 12.66
N ALA A 36 -6.67 -1.10 12.53
CA ALA A 36 -6.12 0.14 13.04
C ALA A 36 -6.72 1.40 12.38
N ILE A 37 -7.08 1.34 11.10
CA ILE A 37 -7.79 2.43 10.41
C ILE A 37 -9.19 2.62 11.02
N ALA A 38 -9.92 1.52 11.22
CA ALA A 38 -11.27 1.54 11.77
C ALA A 38 -11.30 2.03 13.22
N GLU A 39 -10.40 1.52 14.07
CA GLU A 39 -10.29 1.90 15.49
C GLU A 39 -10.02 3.40 15.66
N ARG A 40 -9.20 3.98 14.78
CA ARG A 40 -8.88 5.42 14.82
C ARG A 40 -9.93 6.31 14.17
N GLY A 41 -11.00 5.73 13.61
CA GLY A 41 -12.08 6.47 12.97
C GLY A 41 -11.67 7.15 11.65
N TYR A 42 -10.56 6.76 11.04
CA TYR A 42 -10.17 7.27 9.73
C TYR A 42 -11.17 6.80 8.67
N ARG A 43 -11.57 7.71 7.78
CA ARG A 43 -12.41 7.41 6.62
C ARG A 43 -11.58 7.44 5.35
N PRO A 44 -11.27 6.29 4.73
CA PRO A 44 -10.63 6.27 3.42
C PRO A 44 -11.50 7.00 2.41
N GLY A 45 -10.93 8.01 1.76
CA GLY A 45 -11.56 8.76 0.67
C GLY A 45 -10.78 8.61 -0.62
N SER A 46 -11.36 9.12 -1.68
CA SER A 46 -10.80 9.18 -3.02
C SER A 46 -10.71 10.63 -3.51
N PHE A 47 -10.13 10.84 -4.69
CA PHE A 47 -10.14 12.16 -5.33
C PHE A 47 -11.55 12.63 -5.77
N LEU A 48 -12.60 11.85 -5.54
CA LEU A 48 -13.98 12.28 -5.74
C LEU A 48 -14.59 12.92 -4.49
N ASP A 49 -13.95 12.79 -3.33
CA ASP A 49 -14.44 13.24 -2.02
C ASP A 49 -13.83 14.60 -1.57
N ILE A 50 -13.22 15.34 -2.50
CA ILE A 50 -12.55 16.63 -2.28
C ILE A 50 -13.50 17.81 -2.46
#